data_AF-V9XNC3-F1
#
_entry.id   AF-V9XNC3-F1
#
_cell.length_a   1.000
_cell.length_b   1.000
_cell.length_c   1.000
_cell.angle_alpha   90.00
_cell.angle_beta   90.00
_cell.angle_gamma   90.00
#
_symmetry.space_group_name_H-M   'P 1'
#
loop_
_entity.id
_entity.type
_entity.pdbx_description
1 polymer ?
#
loop_
_entity_poly.entity_id
_entity_poly.type
_entity_poly.pdbx_seq_one_letter_code
_entity_poly.pdbx_strand_id
1 'polypeptide(L)'
;IKKAACMFKQKLMLSESYKGAQQLNSDVVLIKSAEHNAIMAQDYGLKEICSAQIDMHVVEGTHRTFLKEPHTLQIIERVLKKRP
;
A
#
# COMPACT_ATOMS: atom_id res chain seq x y z
N ILE A 1 -17.15 -19.66 14.42
CA ILE A 1 -15.68 -19.44 14.45
C ILE A 1 -14.93 -20.16 13.30
N LYS A 2 -15.30 -21.38 12.87
CA LYS A 2 -14.52 -22.16 11.87
C LYS A 2 -14.26 -21.50 10.51
N LYS A 3 -15.24 -20.78 9.92
CA LYS A 3 -15.09 -20.18 8.57
C LYS A 3 -14.13 -18.98 8.54
N ALA A 4 -14.24 -18.06 9.49
CA ALA A 4 -13.37 -16.88 9.56
C ALA A 4 -11.90 -17.27 9.74
N ALA A 5 -11.62 -18.24 10.62
CA ALA A 5 -10.27 -18.77 10.82
C ALA A 5 -9.72 -19.45 9.55
N CYS A 6 -10.55 -20.21 8.83
CA CYS A 6 -10.14 -20.85 7.57
C CYS A 6 -9.81 -19.81 6.49
N MET A 7 -10.65 -18.79 6.31
CA MET A 7 -10.41 -17.71 5.35
C MET A 7 -9.16 -16.90 5.72
N PHE A 8 -8.94 -16.64 7.02
CA PHE A 8 -7.74 -15.96 7.48
C PHE A 8 -6.48 -16.77 7.17
N LYS A 9 -6.50 -18.08 7.45
CA LYS A 9 -5.40 -19.00 7.08
C LYS A 9 -5.14 -18.98 5.57
N GLN A 10 -6.19 -19.07 4.75
CA GLN A 10 -6.05 -19.05 3.30
C GLN A 10 -5.45 -17.73 2.79
N LYS A 11 -5.87 -16.59 3.33
CA LYS A 11 -5.28 -15.28 3.01
C LYS A 11 -3.78 -15.26 3.31
N LEU A 12 -3.37 -15.75 4.48
CA LEU A 12 -1.95 -15.82 4.85
C LEU A 12 -1.15 -16.68 3.88
N MET A 13 -1.62 -17.89 3.57
CA MET A 13 -0.94 -18.79 2.63
C MET A 13 -0.80 -18.20 1.23
N LEU A 14 -1.85 -17.51 0.75
CA LEU A 14 -1.83 -16.85 -0.56
C LEU A 14 -0.88 -15.64 -0.57
N SER A 15 -0.86 -14.85 0.50
CA SER A 15 0.09 -13.73 0.63
C SER A 15 1.54 -14.21 0.70
N GLU A 16 1.82 -15.30 1.42
CA GLU A 16 3.16 -15.88 1.53
C GLU A 16 3.66 -16.48 0.21
N SER A 17 2.78 -17.12 -0.56
CA SER A 17 3.13 -17.75 -1.84
C SER A 17 3.16 -16.79 -3.02
N TYR A 18 2.68 -15.55 -2.86
CA TYR A 18 2.67 -14.55 -3.92
C TYR A 18 4.09 -14.00 -4.19
N LYS A 19 4.59 -14.20 -5.41
CA LYS A 19 5.94 -13.77 -5.82
C LYS A 19 5.96 -12.61 -6.83
N GLY A 20 4.83 -11.91 -7.01
CA GLY A 20 4.67 -10.91 -8.06
C GLY A 20 4.46 -11.56 -9.42
N ALA A 21 3.39 -11.18 -10.13
CA ALA A 21 3.11 -11.68 -11.48
C ALA A 21 3.59 -10.65 -12.50
N GLN A 22 4.80 -10.87 -13.05
CA GLN A 22 5.43 -10.00 -14.06
C GLN A 22 5.69 -8.55 -13.57
N GLN A 23 6.61 -7.84 -14.23
CA GLN A 23 6.88 -6.44 -13.89
C GLN A 23 5.66 -5.57 -14.25
N LEU A 24 5.27 -4.71 -13.31
CA LEU A 24 4.21 -3.71 -13.49
C LEU A 24 4.77 -2.50 -14.24
N ASN A 25 4.29 -2.31 -15.47
CA ASN A 25 4.75 -1.24 -16.37
C ASN A 25 3.85 0.00 -16.35
N SER A 26 3.20 0.28 -15.22
CA SER A 26 2.23 1.38 -15.09
C SER A 26 2.57 2.27 -13.90
N ASP A 27 2.21 3.56 -13.99
CA ASP A 27 2.53 4.54 -12.95
C ASP A 27 1.82 4.22 -11.62
N VAL A 28 2.62 3.99 -10.59
CA VAL A 28 2.15 3.65 -9.25
C VAL A 28 2.17 4.87 -8.35
N VAL A 29 1.10 5.07 -7.59
CA VAL A 29 1.10 5.99 -6.45
C VAL A 29 1.11 5.17 -5.18
N LEU A 30 2.13 5.39 -4.35
CA LEU A 30 2.21 4.83 -3.01
C LEU A 30 1.86 5.92 -1.99
N ILE A 31 0.78 5.70 -1.23
CA ILE A 31 0.43 6.53 -0.08
C ILE A 31 0.75 5.75 1.18
N LYS A 32 1.65 6.28 2.02
CA LYS A 32 2.10 5.60 3.23
C LYS A 32 2.00 6.49 4.47
N SER A 33 1.84 5.85 5.62
CA SER A 33 1.85 6.54 6.91
C SER A 33 3.24 7.06 7.27
N ALA A 34 3.28 8.21 7.94
CA ALA A 34 4.49 8.79 8.51
C ALA A 34 5.05 7.91 9.64
N GLU A 35 4.18 7.28 10.42
CA GLU A 35 4.61 6.35 11.46
C GLU A 35 5.12 5.05 10.82
N HIS A 36 6.44 4.85 10.87
CA HIS A 36 7.11 3.61 10.47
C HIS A 36 7.20 2.66 11.66
N ASN A 37 6.32 1.66 11.69
CA ASN A 37 6.40 0.56 12.66
C ASN A 37 7.01 -0.72 12.09
N ALA A 38 7.35 -0.75 10.79
CA ALA A 38 7.89 -1.93 10.11
C ALA A 38 9.24 -1.62 9.46
N ILE A 39 10.18 -2.57 9.57
CA ILE A 39 11.46 -2.56 8.86
C ILE A 39 11.18 -2.98 7.41
N MET A 40 10.72 -2.03 6.60
CA MET A 40 10.56 -2.21 5.15
C MET A 40 11.34 -1.14 4.40
N ALA A 41 11.69 -1.43 3.15
CA ALA A 41 12.22 -0.43 2.24
C ALA A 41 11.24 0.75 2.11
N GLN A 42 11.77 1.95 1.81
CA GLN A 42 10.98 3.19 1.82
C GLN A 42 9.78 3.14 0.85
N ASP A 43 9.86 2.32 -0.19
CA ASP A 43 8.88 2.11 -1.25
C ASP A 43 8.07 0.82 -1.07
N TYR A 44 8.18 0.13 0.08
CA TYR A 44 7.57 -1.18 0.35
C TYR A 44 7.97 -2.29 -0.64
N GLY A 45 9.16 -2.20 -1.25
CA GLY A 45 9.65 -3.19 -2.22
C GLY A 45 9.03 -3.02 -3.62
N LEU A 46 8.31 -1.92 -3.87
CA LEU A 46 7.67 -1.67 -5.17
C LEU A 46 8.69 -1.55 -6.31
N LYS A 47 9.91 -1.04 -6.07
CA LYS A 47 10.95 -0.97 -7.11
C LYS A 47 11.38 -2.32 -7.67
N GLU A 48 11.20 -3.41 -6.92
CA GLU A 48 11.56 -4.74 -7.41
C GLU A 48 10.55 -5.26 -8.44
N ILE A 49 9.33 -4.73 -8.42
CA ILE A 49 8.21 -5.20 -9.25
C ILE A 49 7.69 -4.15 -10.23
N CYS A 50 7.95 -2.85 -10.03
CA CYS A 50 7.50 -1.79 -10.92
C CYS A 50 8.65 -1.32 -11.81
N SER A 51 8.41 -1.25 -13.12
CA SER A 51 9.37 -0.69 -14.09
C SER A 51 9.10 0.78 -14.43
N ALA A 52 7.88 1.26 -14.18
CA ALA A 52 7.45 2.64 -14.39
C ALA A 52 7.65 3.52 -13.14
N GLN A 53 7.20 4.78 -13.22
CA GLN A 53 7.38 5.74 -12.13
C GLN A 53 6.57 5.36 -10.88
N ILE A 54 7.21 5.50 -9.71
CA ILE A 54 6.55 5.40 -8.40
C ILE A 54 6.50 6.80 -7.79
N ASP A 55 5.30 7.35 -7.66
CA ASP A 55 5.03 8.60 -6.95
C ASP A 55 4.65 8.32 -5.50
N MET A 56 5.47 8.77 -4.55
CA MET A 56 5.33 8.45 -3.13
C MET A 56 4.84 9.64 -2.31
N HIS A 57 3.77 9.43 -1.55
CA HIS A 57 3.18 10.42 -0.65
C HIS A 57 3.17 9.90 0.77
N VAL A 58 3.75 10.67 1.69
CA VAL A 58 3.72 10.38 3.13
C VAL A 58 2.61 11.21 3.76
N VAL A 59 1.71 10.54 4.47
CA VAL A 59 0.59 11.16 5.18
C VAL A 59 0.69 10.90 6.68
N GLU A 60 0.18 11.84 7.47
CA GLU A 60 0.20 11.73 8.93
C GLU A 60 -0.63 10.55 9.46
N GLY A 61 -0.30 10.10 10.66
CA GLY A 61 -0.97 9.01 11.36
C GLY A 61 -0.33 7.63 11.16
N THR A 62 -1.08 6.61 11.58
CA THR A 62 -0.70 5.19 11.60
C THR A 62 -1.32 4.48 10.39
N HIS A 63 -0.88 3.24 10.10
CA HIS A 63 -1.55 2.33 9.14
C HIS A 63 -3.07 2.19 9.34
N ARG A 64 -3.62 2.51 10.52
CA ARG A 64 -5.05 2.40 10.84
C ARG A 64 -5.80 3.73 10.81
N THR A 65 -5.09 4.86 10.91
CA THR A 65 -5.70 6.18 11.11
C THR A 65 -5.57 7.09 9.91
N PHE A 66 -4.57 6.90 9.03
CA PHE A 66 -4.37 7.79 7.87
C PHE A 66 -5.53 7.75 6.84
N LEU A 67 -6.41 6.74 6.89
CA LEU A 67 -7.63 6.67 6.08
C LEU A 67 -8.89 7.15 6.81
N LYS A 68 -8.76 7.68 8.04
CA LYS A 68 -9.87 8.14 8.86
C LYS A 68 -9.84 9.65 9.09
N GLU A 69 -8.65 10.23 9.15
CA GLU A 69 -8.50 11.65 9.44
C GLU A 69 -8.92 12.50 8.22
N PRO A 70 -9.80 13.51 8.40
CA PRO A 70 -10.25 14.36 7.29
C PRO A 70 -9.10 15.04 6.54
N HIS A 71 -8.05 15.46 7.27
CA HIS A 71 -6.88 16.11 6.68
C HIS A 71 -6.11 15.18 5.72
N THR A 72 -5.88 13.93 6.12
CA THR A 72 -5.16 12.96 5.29
C THR A 72 -5.99 12.51 4.09
N LEU A 73 -7.31 12.39 4.25
CA LEU A 73 -8.23 12.11 3.15
C LEU A 73 -8.21 13.21 2.07
N GLN A 74 -8.16 14.47 2.46
CA GLN A 74 -8.04 15.58 1.50
C GLN A 74 -6.74 15.52 0.69
N ILE A 75 -5.63 15.12 1.31
CA ILE A 75 -4.36 14.92 0.62
C ILE A 75 -4.49 13.79 -0.40
N ILE A 76 -5.05 12.65 0.01
CA ILE A 76 -5.28 11.49 -0.86
C ILE A 76 -6.15 11.87 -2.06
N GLU A 77 -7.25 12.59 -1.84
CA GLU A 77 -8.13 13.05 -2.92
C GLU A 77 -7.41 13.95 -3.93
N ARG A 78 -6.54 14.85 -3.47
CA ARG A 78 -5.75 15.71 -4.36
C ARG A 78 -4.78 14.91 -5.22
N VAL A 79 -4.16 13.88 -4.65
CA VAL A 79 -3.27 12.97 -5.39
C VAL A 79 -4.05 12.22 -6.46
N LEU A 80 -5.25 11.73 -6.13
CA LEU A 80 -6.11 11.02 -7.09
C LEU A 80 -6.61 11.93 -8.23
N LYS A 81 -6.94 13.19 -7.93
CA LYS A 81 -7.44 14.17 -8.93
C LYS A 81 -6.36 14.75 -9.84
N LYS A 82 -5.08 14.65 -9.48
CA LYS A 82 -3.95 15.18 -10.26
C LYS A 82 -3.63 14.37 -11.53
N ARG A 83 -4.24 13.19 -11.72
CA ARG A 83 -4.00 12.37 -12.91
C ARG A 83 -4.96 12.78 -14.04
N PRO A 84 -4.44 13.07 -15.25
CA PRO A 84 -5.24 13.41 -16.42
C PRO A 84 -6.08 12.24 -16.92
#